data_AF-A0A447PMV0-F1
#
_entry.id   AF-A0A447PMV0-F1
#
_cell.length_a   1.000
_cell.length_b   1.000
_cell.length_c   1.000
_cell.angle_alpha   90.00
_cell.angle_beta   90.00
_cell.angle_gamma   90.00
#
_symmetry.space_group_name_H-M   'P 1'
#
loop_
_entity.id
_entity.type
_entity.pdbx_description
1 polymer ?
#
loop_
_entity_poly.entity_id
_entity_poly.type
_entity_poly.pdbx_seq_one_letter_code
_entity_poly.pdbx_strand_id
1 'polypeptide(L)'
;MTAIAPVITIDGPSGAGKGTLCKAMAEALQWHLLDSGAIYRVLALAALHHHVDLASEDALVPLASHLDVRFVSTDGNLEVILEGEDVSGEIRTQEVANAASQVAAFPRVREALLRRQRAFREAPGLIADGRDMGTVVFPDAPVKNFSLTPPRRNVRIDVCYSCRRMALVLTLNAFWPRSRNATIAIVIAL
;
A
#
# COMPACT_ATOMS: atom_id res chain seq x y z
N MET A 1 8.98 20.76 17.72
CA MET A 1 8.03 20.44 16.64
C MET A 1 8.31 19.01 16.22
N THR A 2 7.46 18.05 16.57
CA THR A 2 7.58 16.67 16.07
C THR A 2 7.38 16.71 14.57
N ALA A 3 8.46 16.49 13.81
CA ALA A 3 8.39 16.46 12.37
C ALA A 3 7.39 15.37 11.96
N ILE A 4 6.37 15.75 11.20
CA ILE A 4 5.39 14.80 10.69
C ILE A 4 6.14 13.86 9.74
N ALA A 5 6.03 12.55 9.97
CA ALA A 5 6.76 11.58 9.15
C ALA A 5 6.40 11.74 7.66
N PRO A 6 7.39 11.74 6.75
CA PRO A 6 7.15 11.87 5.31
C PRO A 6 6.39 10.66 4.77
N VAL A 7 5.56 10.88 3.75
CA VAL A 7 4.75 9.82 3.11
C VAL A 7 4.97 9.87 1.60
N ILE A 8 5.20 8.70 1.00
CA ILE A 8 5.19 8.49 -0.45
C ILE A 8 3.98 7.63 -0.78
N THR A 9 3.07 8.15 -1.60
CA THR A 9 1.86 7.42 -2.01
C THR A 9 2.01 6.89 -3.43
N ILE A 10 1.72 5.60 -3.63
CA ILE A 10 1.78 4.89 -4.91
C ILE A 10 0.38 4.40 -5.24
N ASP A 11 -0.32 5.15 -6.09
CA ASP A 11 -1.70 4.89 -6.49
C ASP A 11 -1.78 4.29 -7.90
N GLY A 12 -2.60 3.25 -8.06
CA GLY A 12 -2.87 2.69 -9.39
C GLY A 12 -3.71 1.40 -9.38
N PRO A 13 -4.02 0.85 -10.55
CA PRO A 13 -4.90 -0.31 -10.66
C PRO A 13 -4.29 -1.57 -10.02
N SER A 14 -5.15 -2.53 -9.64
CA SER A 14 -4.72 -3.86 -9.18
C SER A 14 -3.90 -4.55 -10.27
N GLY A 15 -2.84 -5.27 -9.89
CA GLY A 15 -1.98 -6.00 -10.85
C GLY A 15 -0.93 -5.15 -11.58
N ALA A 16 -0.82 -3.86 -11.29
CA ALA A 16 0.19 -2.96 -11.88
C ALA A 16 1.63 -3.18 -11.38
N GLY A 17 1.85 -4.07 -10.41
CA GLY A 17 3.17 -4.28 -9.79
C GLY A 17 3.53 -3.29 -8.68
N LYS A 18 2.53 -2.55 -8.14
CA LYS A 18 2.72 -1.56 -7.05
C LYS A 18 3.35 -2.20 -5.82
N GLY A 19 2.80 -3.31 -5.31
CA GLY A 19 3.36 -3.98 -4.14
C GLY A 19 4.85 -4.35 -4.28
N THR A 20 5.30 -4.76 -5.46
CA THR A 20 6.73 -5.03 -5.72
C THR A 20 7.57 -3.75 -5.66
N LEU A 21 7.10 -2.66 -6.26
CA LEU A 21 7.75 -1.35 -6.18
C LEU A 21 7.79 -0.82 -4.75
N CYS A 22 6.64 -0.83 -4.06
CA CYS A 22 6.50 -0.31 -2.70
C CYS A 22 7.40 -1.07 -1.73
N LYS A 23 7.46 -2.40 -1.85
CA LYS A 23 8.37 -3.25 -1.06
C LYS A 23 9.83 -2.86 -1.30
N ALA A 24 10.26 -2.77 -2.56
CA ALA A 24 11.63 -2.41 -2.88
C ALA A 24 12.00 -0.99 -2.42
N MET A 25 11.06 -0.04 -2.46
CA MET A 25 11.26 1.32 -1.94
C MET A 25 11.34 1.36 -0.41
N ALA A 26 10.46 0.62 0.28
CA ALA A 26 10.46 0.51 1.73
C ALA A 26 11.78 -0.12 2.23
N GLU A 27 12.26 -1.18 1.57
CA GLU A 27 13.56 -1.80 1.85
C GLU A 27 14.73 -0.83 1.57
N ALA A 28 14.73 -0.14 0.43
CA ALA A 28 15.81 0.79 0.09
C ALA A 28 15.89 2.00 1.04
N LEU A 29 14.74 2.46 1.53
CA LEU A 29 14.64 3.65 2.40
C LEU A 29 14.62 3.31 3.89
N GLN A 30 14.43 2.03 4.25
CA GLN A 30 14.16 1.58 5.62
C GLN A 30 12.93 2.30 6.22
N TRP A 31 11.89 2.45 5.40
CA TRP A 31 10.63 3.11 5.77
C TRP A 31 9.52 2.08 5.98
N HIS A 32 8.47 2.48 6.69
CA HIS A 32 7.29 1.67 6.87
C HIS A 32 6.56 1.44 5.56
N LEU A 33 5.86 0.31 5.44
CA LEU A 33 5.07 -0.06 4.27
C LEU A 33 3.61 -0.25 4.67
N LEU A 34 2.71 0.43 3.97
CA LEU A 34 1.27 0.25 4.08
C LEU A 34 0.74 -0.33 2.76
N ASP A 35 0.19 -1.55 2.81
CA ASP A 35 -0.61 -2.12 1.74
C ASP A 35 -2.09 -1.98 2.09
N SER A 36 -2.75 -0.96 1.53
CA SER A 36 -4.18 -0.75 1.76
C SER A 36 -5.03 -1.91 1.22
N GLY A 37 -4.59 -2.55 0.13
CA GLY A 37 -5.29 -3.70 -0.46
C GLY A 37 -5.30 -4.89 0.50
N ALA A 38 -4.19 -5.12 1.22
CA ALA A 38 -4.13 -6.14 2.26
C ALA A 38 -5.12 -5.85 3.40
N ILE A 39 -5.30 -4.58 3.82
CA ILE A 39 -6.28 -4.21 4.85
C ILE A 39 -7.71 -4.60 4.43
N TYR A 40 -8.13 -4.27 3.21
CA TYR A 40 -9.47 -4.66 2.72
C TYR A 40 -9.63 -6.18 2.61
N ARG A 41 -8.56 -6.89 2.25
CA ARG A 41 -8.56 -8.36 2.19
C ARG A 41 -8.66 -9.00 3.57
N VAL A 42 -7.97 -8.46 4.56
CA VAL A 42 -8.08 -8.93 5.95
C VAL A 42 -9.50 -8.69 6.48
N LEU A 43 -10.09 -7.53 6.21
CA LEU A 43 -11.48 -7.26 6.59
C LEU A 43 -12.44 -8.26 5.92
N ALA A 44 -12.25 -8.51 4.62
CA ALA A 44 -13.07 -9.47 3.89
C ALA A 44 -12.89 -10.89 4.43
N LEU A 45 -11.66 -11.28 4.78
CA LEU A 45 -11.38 -12.58 5.38
C LEU A 45 -12.04 -12.71 6.75
N ALA A 46 -11.91 -11.69 7.61
CA ALA A 46 -12.60 -11.66 8.90
C ALA A 46 -14.12 -11.77 8.72
N ALA A 47 -14.69 -11.10 7.72
CA ALA A 47 -16.12 -11.19 7.44
C ALA A 47 -16.52 -12.62 7.01
N LEU A 48 -15.70 -13.29 6.21
CA LEU A 48 -15.92 -14.69 5.82
C LEU A 48 -15.83 -15.64 7.02
N HIS A 49 -14.80 -15.50 7.87
CA HIS A 49 -14.62 -16.33 9.07
C HIS A 49 -15.76 -16.16 10.07
N HIS A 50 -16.21 -14.92 10.30
CA HIS A 50 -17.31 -14.59 11.20
C HIS A 50 -18.70 -14.73 10.57
N HIS A 51 -18.80 -15.23 9.33
CA HIS A 51 -20.05 -15.40 8.58
C HIS A 51 -20.88 -14.10 8.50
N VAL A 52 -20.20 -12.97 8.41
CA VAL A 52 -20.80 -11.65 8.22
C VAL A 52 -21.19 -11.46 6.76
N ASP A 53 -22.40 -10.97 6.52
CA ASP A 53 -22.88 -10.68 5.17
C ASP A 53 -22.03 -9.58 4.50
N LEU A 54 -21.31 -9.94 3.44
CA LEU A 54 -20.48 -9.04 2.65
C LEU A 54 -21.29 -7.98 1.90
N ALA A 55 -22.61 -8.15 1.74
CA ALA A 55 -23.50 -7.18 1.12
C ALA A 55 -24.07 -6.16 2.12
N SER A 56 -23.86 -6.36 3.43
CA SER A 56 -24.43 -5.53 4.48
C SER A 56 -23.41 -4.53 5.04
N GLU A 57 -23.49 -3.28 4.60
CA GLU A 57 -22.63 -2.19 5.12
C GLU A 57 -22.75 -2.04 6.64
N ASP A 58 -23.98 -2.16 7.18
CA ASP A 58 -24.23 -2.04 8.62
C ASP A 58 -23.56 -3.13 9.45
N ALA A 59 -23.41 -4.34 8.89
CA ALA A 59 -22.73 -5.45 9.55
C ALA A 59 -21.19 -5.33 9.43
N LEU A 60 -20.70 -4.80 8.31
CA LEU A 60 -19.26 -4.65 8.04
C LEU A 60 -18.61 -3.50 8.82
N VAL A 61 -19.33 -2.41 9.08
CA VAL A 61 -18.77 -1.22 9.76
C VAL A 61 -18.25 -1.53 11.18
N PRO A 62 -19.00 -2.24 12.06
CA PRO A 62 -18.51 -2.65 13.37
C PRO A 62 -17.28 -3.56 13.29
N LEU A 63 -17.28 -4.51 12.35
CA LEU A 63 -16.15 -5.41 12.12
C LEU A 63 -14.92 -4.63 11.67
N ALA A 64 -15.06 -3.73 10.69
CA ALA A 64 -14.00 -2.85 10.22
C ALA A 64 -13.46 -1.95 11.32
N SER A 65 -14.30 -1.53 12.27
CA SER A 65 -13.92 -0.67 13.39
C SER A 65 -13.15 -1.41 14.47
N HIS A 66 -13.40 -2.70 14.70
CA HIS A 66 -12.76 -3.51 15.73
C HIS A 66 -11.77 -4.56 15.20
N LEU A 67 -11.50 -4.54 13.89
CA LEU A 67 -10.54 -5.42 13.24
C LEU A 67 -9.19 -5.47 13.98
N ASP A 68 -8.87 -6.62 14.56
CA ASP A 68 -7.59 -6.91 15.22
C ASP A 68 -6.61 -7.44 14.18
N VAL A 69 -5.92 -6.52 13.52
CA VAL A 69 -4.92 -6.82 12.50
C VAL A 69 -3.58 -6.20 12.86
N ARG A 70 -2.52 -6.99 12.68
CA ARG A 70 -1.14 -6.55 12.81
C ARG A 70 -0.38 -6.89 11.54
N PHE A 71 0.38 -5.92 11.06
CA PHE A 71 1.28 -6.07 9.91
C PHE A 71 2.69 -6.07 10.45
N VAL A 72 3.38 -7.19 10.31
CA VAL A 72 4.74 -7.39 10.80
C VAL A 72 5.64 -7.56 9.58
N SER A 73 6.70 -6.76 9.50
CA SER A 73 7.71 -6.91 8.45
C SER A 73 8.93 -7.60 9.06
N THR A 74 9.16 -8.86 8.68
CA THR A 74 10.30 -9.67 9.14
C THR A 74 11.13 -10.07 7.93
N ASP A 75 12.41 -9.69 7.88
CA ASP A 75 13.34 -10.03 6.79
C ASP A 75 12.82 -9.69 5.37
N GLY A 76 12.08 -8.58 5.26
CA GLY A 76 11.45 -8.13 4.01
C GLY A 76 10.15 -8.85 3.66
N ASN A 77 9.71 -9.85 4.42
CA ASN A 77 8.40 -10.47 4.25
C ASN A 77 7.36 -9.76 5.12
N LEU A 78 6.26 -9.35 4.48
CA LEU A 78 5.11 -8.79 5.16
C LEU A 78 4.23 -9.95 5.63
N GLU A 79 4.23 -10.18 6.93
CA GLU A 79 3.33 -11.06 7.66
C GLU A 79 2.09 -10.28 8.08
N VAL A 80 0.93 -10.89 7.88
CA VAL A 80 -0.37 -10.31 8.21
C VAL A 80 -1.04 -11.21 9.21
N ILE A 81 -1.17 -10.71 10.44
CA ILE A 81 -1.74 -11.42 11.56
C ILE A 81 -3.15 -10.89 11.80
N LEU A 82 -4.15 -11.75 11.72
CA LEU A 82 -5.56 -11.46 12.04
C LEU A 82 -5.94 -12.27 13.28
N GLU A 83 -6.39 -11.61 14.35
CA GLU A 83 -6.87 -12.28 15.58
C GLU A 83 -5.84 -13.24 16.21
N GLY A 84 -4.56 -13.01 15.94
CA GLY A 84 -3.45 -13.83 16.43
C GLY A 84 -2.97 -14.92 15.46
N GLU A 85 -3.62 -15.11 14.31
CA GLU A 85 -3.24 -16.09 13.29
C GLU A 85 -2.61 -15.46 12.06
N ASP A 86 -1.57 -16.10 11.50
CA ASP A 86 -0.96 -15.66 10.25
C ASP A 86 -1.87 -16.01 9.06
N VAL A 87 -2.44 -14.98 8.46
CA VAL A 87 -3.35 -15.07 7.31
C VAL A 87 -2.70 -14.60 6.00
N SER A 88 -1.38 -14.40 5.98
CA SER A 88 -0.62 -13.82 4.85
C SER A 88 -0.85 -14.54 3.51
N GLY A 89 -1.04 -15.86 3.56
CA GLY A 89 -1.36 -16.69 2.39
C GLY A 89 -2.83 -16.58 1.99
N GLU A 90 -3.73 -16.67 2.96
CA GLU A 90 -5.17 -16.75 2.76
C GLU A 90 -5.74 -15.45 2.16
N ILE A 91 -5.21 -14.29 2.58
CA ILE A 91 -5.61 -12.99 2.02
C ILE A 91 -5.24 -12.81 0.54
N ARG A 92 -4.40 -13.69 -0.03
CA ARG A 92 -3.99 -13.65 -1.44
C ARG A 92 -4.85 -14.54 -2.35
N THR A 93 -5.80 -15.28 -1.78
CA THR A 93 -6.74 -16.11 -2.55
C THR A 93 -7.68 -15.25 -3.40
N GLN A 94 -8.18 -15.83 -4.49
CA GLN A 94 -9.10 -15.14 -5.39
C GLN A 94 -10.45 -14.85 -4.71
N GLU A 95 -10.90 -15.74 -3.84
CA GLU A 95 -12.12 -15.59 -3.05
C GLU A 95 -12.05 -14.34 -2.17
N VAL A 96 -10.99 -14.21 -1.37
CA VAL A 96 -10.78 -13.03 -0.52
C VAL A 96 -10.59 -11.77 -1.37
N ALA A 97 -9.91 -11.85 -2.52
CA ALA A 97 -9.77 -10.69 -3.42
C ALA A 97 -11.12 -10.20 -3.98
N ASN A 98 -12.03 -11.12 -4.29
CA ASN A 98 -13.38 -10.78 -4.75
C ASN A 98 -14.21 -10.17 -3.62
N ALA A 99 -14.17 -10.77 -2.43
CA ALA A 99 -14.84 -10.25 -1.24
C ALA A 99 -14.31 -8.86 -0.84
N ALA A 100 -12.98 -8.66 -0.88
CA ALA A 100 -12.32 -7.36 -0.64
C ALA A 100 -12.85 -6.27 -1.56
N SER A 101 -13.12 -6.61 -2.83
CA SER A 101 -13.65 -5.66 -3.81
C SER A 101 -15.10 -5.26 -3.50
N GLN A 102 -15.90 -6.18 -2.95
CA GLN A 102 -17.27 -5.89 -2.51
C GLN A 102 -17.28 -5.00 -1.27
N VAL A 103 -16.52 -5.34 -0.23
CA VAL A 103 -16.49 -4.56 1.01
C VAL A 103 -15.89 -3.15 0.79
N ALA A 104 -14.95 -3.00 -0.14
CA ALA A 104 -14.34 -1.71 -0.48
C ALA A 104 -15.29 -0.77 -1.24
N ALA A 105 -16.43 -1.24 -1.74
CA ALA A 105 -17.42 -0.39 -2.40
C ALA A 105 -18.18 0.51 -1.41
N PHE A 106 -18.25 0.11 -0.14
CA PHE A 106 -19.03 0.77 0.90
C PHE A 106 -18.30 1.99 1.51
N PRO A 107 -18.84 3.21 1.39
CA PRO A 107 -18.18 4.41 1.91
C PRO A 107 -17.91 4.37 3.41
N ARG A 108 -18.85 3.86 4.23
CA ARG A 108 -18.70 3.85 5.69
C ARG A 108 -17.65 2.83 6.14
N VAL A 109 -17.50 1.73 5.40
CA VAL A 109 -16.42 0.76 5.62
C VAL A 109 -15.06 1.40 5.34
N ARG A 110 -14.92 2.12 4.22
CA ARG A 110 -13.68 2.85 3.89
C ARG A 110 -13.34 3.86 4.99
N GLU A 111 -14.34 4.61 5.45
CA GLU A 111 -14.19 5.58 6.53
C GLU A 111 -13.73 4.94 7.85
N ALA A 112 -14.31 3.80 8.23
CA ALA A 112 -13.89 3.05 9.42
C ALA A 112 -12.42 2.63 9.35
N LEU A 113 -11.93 2.28 8.15
CA LEU A 113 -10.54 1.88 7.91
C LEU A 113 -9.58 3.06 7.75
N LEU A 114 -10.06 4.29 7.51
CA LEU A 114 -9.17 5.46 7.31
C LEU A 114 -8.30 5.75 8.52
N ARG A 115 -8.86 5.64 9.73
CA ARG A 115 -8.12 5.88 10.98
C ARG A 115 -6.96 4.91 11.13
N ARG A 116 -7.18 3.62 10.84
CA ARG A 116 -6.12 2.60 10.86
C ARG A 116 -5.05 2.90 9.83
N GLN A 117 -5.42 3.18 8.58
CA GLN A 117 -4.45 3.47 7.52
C GLN A 117 -3.55 4.67 7.86
N ARG A 118 -4.13 5.74 8.43
CA ARG A 118 -3.36 6.92 8.85
C ARG A 118 -2.41 6.64 10.02
N ALA A 119 -2.72 5.66 10.87
CA ALA A 119 -1.87 5.28 11.99
C ALA A 119 -0.53 4.67 11.55
N PHE A 120 -0.43 4.13 10.32
CA PHE A 120 0.84 3.62 9.77
C PHE A 120 1.86 4.73 9.47
N ARG A 121 1.46 6.01 9.54
CA ARG A 121 2.37 7.13 9.32
C ARG A 121 3.24 7.35 10.54
N GLU A 122 4.32 6.60 10.60
CA GLU A 122 5.33 6.67 11.66
C GLU A 122 6.69 7.07 11.09
N ALA A 123 7.57 7.57 11.95
CA ALA A 123 8.96 7.84 11.59
C ALA A 123 9.70 6.50 11.35
N PRO A 124 10.69 6.44 10.43
CA PRO A 124 11.30 7.55 9.67
C PRO A 124 10.51 8.02 8.44
N GLY A 125 9.47 7.28 8.03
CA GLY A 125 8.59 7.62 6.91
C GLY A 125 7.72 6.43 6.49
N LEU A 126 6.79 6.67 5.55
CA LEU A 126 5.82 5.68 5.09
C LEU A 126 5.75 5.60 3.56
N ILE A 127 5.76 4.39 3.02
CA ILE A 127 5.39 4.05 1.65
C ILE A 127 3.97 3.49 1.67
N ALA A 128 3.01 4.16 1.02
CA ALA A 128 1.60 3.77 1.01
C ALA A 128 1.17 3.29 -0.40
N ASP A 129 0.79 2.01 -0.52
CA ASP A 129 0.26 1.38 -1.73
C ASP A 129 -1.28 1.39 -1.71
N GLY A 130 -1.91 1.90 -2.78
CA GLY A 130 -3.36 1.84 -2.93
C GLY A 130 -3.92 2.38 -4.23
N ARG A 131 -5.14 2.91 -4.14
CA ARG A 131 -5.86 3.56 -5.26
C ARG A 131 -6.16 5.03 -5.00
N ASP A 132 -6.29 5.40 -3.74
CA ASP A 132 -6.73 6.70 -3.23
C ASP A 132 -5.86 7.20 -2.06
N MET A 133 -4.60 6.75 -1.98
CA MET A 133 -3.67 7.12 -0.92
C MET A 133 -3.32 8.61 -0.99
N GLY A 134 -2.97 9.14 -2.15
CA GLY A 134 -2.57 10.54 -2.31
C GLY A 134 -3.72 11.55 -2.37
N THR A 135 -4.96 11.08 -2.55
CA THR A 135 -6.16 11.92 -2.70
C THR A 135 -7.05 11.91 -1.46
N VAL A 136 -7.19 10.76 -0.77
CA VAL A 136 -8.13 10.60 0.36
C VAL A 136 -7.38 10.31 1.67
N VAL A 137 -6.45 9.36 1.67
CA VAL A 137 -5.82 8.88 2.92
C VAL A 137 -4.76 9.88 3.44
N PHE A 138 -3.83 10.27 2.57
CA PHE A 138 -2.72 11.19 2.83
C PHE A 138 -2.72 12.35 1.81
N PRO A 139 -3.72 13.25 1.87
CA PRO A 139 -3.80 14.39 0.97
C PRO A 139 -2.66 15.40 1.17
N ASP A 140 -1.90 15.31 2.25
CA ASP A 140 -0.74 16.15 2.55
C ASP A 140 0.59 15.48 2.17
N ALA A 141 0.56 14.28 1.55
CA ALA A 141 1.78 13.59 1.14
C ALA A 141 2.62 14.46 0.19
N PRO A 142 3.91 14.69 0.48
CA PRO A 142 4.79 15.51 -0.35
C PRO A 142 5.07 14.89 -1.73
N VAL A 143 4.94 13.56 -1.86
CA VAL A 143 5.16 12.83 -3.12
C VAL A 143 3.91 12.01 -3.45
N LYS A 144 3.27 12.33 -4.59
CA LYS A 144 2.00 11.75 -5.03
C LYS A 144 2.06 11.15 -6.43
N ASN A 145 1.21 10.14 -6.66
CA ASN A 145 0.82 9.59 -7.96
C ASN A 145 1.92 8.92 -8.79
N PHE A 146 2.18 7.64 -8.50
CA PHE A 146 2.89 6.72 -9.38
C PHE A 146 1.94 5.70 -10.01
N SER A 147 1.40 6.02 -11.19
CA SER A 147 0.63 5.06 -11.98
C SER A 147 1.59 4.15 -12.75
N LEU A 148 1.82 2.94 -12.25
CA LEU A 148 2.48 1.88 -12.99
C LEU A 148 1.49 1.25 -13.99
N THR A 149 1.79 1.31 -15.28
CA THR A 149 1.21 0.41 -16.30
C THR A 149 1.91 -0.95 -16.13
N PRO A 150 1.22 -2.12 -16.17
CA PRO A 150 1.81 -3.39 -15.75
C PRO A 150 3.16 -3.66 -16.46
N PRO A 151 4.26 -3.81 -15.72
CA PRO A 151 5.55 -4.13 -16.33
C PRO A 151 5.57 -5.61 -16.70
N ARG A 152 5.90 -5.92 -17.95
CA ARG A 152 6.41 -7.25 -18.29
C ARG A 152 7.85 -7.30 -17.79
N ARG A 153 8.06 -8.03 -16.68
CA ARG A 153 9.32 -8.56 -16.11
C ARG A 153 10.51 -7.57 -16.14
N ASN A 154 10.92 -7.10 -14.95
CA ASN A 154 12.14 -6.35 -14.63
C ASN A 154 11.92 -4.85 -14.37
N VAL A 155 11.68 -4.52 -13.09
CA VAL A 155 11.80 -3.17 -12.55
C VAL A 155 13.13 -3.10 -11.83
N ARG A 156 14.05 -2.25 -12.30
CA ARG A 156 15.34 -1.98 -11.63
C ARG A 156 15.26 -0.58 -11.01
N ILE A 157 15.43 -0.49 -9.69
CA ILE A 157 15.44 0.77 -8.95
C ILE A 157 16.90 1.15 -8.72
N ASP A 158 17.40 2.15 -9.43
CA ASP A 158 18.71 2.73 -9.17
C ASP A 158 18.50 3.97 -8.28
N VAL A 159 18.89 3.86 -7.00
CA VAL A 159 18.86 4.99 -6.05
C VAL A 159 20.10 5.86 -6.30
N CYS A 160 19.93 7.00 -6.98
CA CYS A 160 21.04 7.92 -7.22
C CYS A 160 21.00 9.08 -6.21
N TYR A 161 21.98 9.11 -5.31
CA TYR A 161 22.24 10.26 -4.43
C TYR A 161 23.18 11.22 -5.15
N SER A 162 22.65 12.11 -6.00
CA SER A 162 23.46 13.10 -6.73
C SER A 162 23.08 14.55 -6.39
N CYS A 163 23.84 15.10 -5.43
CA CYS A 163 24.36 16.48 -5.30
C CYS A 163 23.44 17.74 -5.19
N ARG A 164 23.62 18.42 -4.04
CA ARG A 164 23.44 19.86 -3.66
C ARG A 164 22.08 20.45 -3.24
N ARG A 165 20.95 19.76 -3.41
CA ARG A 165 19.72 19.94 -2.61
C ARG A 165 19.18 18.53 -2.41
N MET A 166 18.84 18.11 -1.19
CA MET A 166 18.49 16.71 -0.90
C MET A 166 17.34 16.23 -1.80
N ALA A 167 17.71 15.52 -2.87
CA ALA A 167 16.80 14.98 -3.85
C ALA A 167 17.16 13.50 -4.01
N LEU A 168 16.34 12.59 -3.50
CA LEU A 168 16.49 11.16 -3.81
C LEU A 168 16.00 10.97 -5.24
N VAL A 169 16.87 10.64 -6.19
CA VAL A 169 16.47 10.27 -7.55
C VAL A 169 16.35 8.75 -7.61
N LEU A 170 15.13 8.21 -7.47
CA LEU A 170 14.91 6.80 -7.81
C LEU A 170 14.74 6.71 -9.32
N THR A 171 15.69 6.08 -9.98
CA THR A 171 15.62 5.84 -11.42
C THR A 171 15.03 4.46 -11.61
N LEU A 172 13.75 4.40 -12.03
CA LEU A 172 13.13 3.14 -12.42
C LEU A 172 13.49 2.85 -13.87
N ASN A 173 14.44 1.94 -14.09
CA ASN A 173 14.73 1.42 -15.42
C ASN A 173 13.79 0.24 -15.70
N ALA A 174 12.67 0.52 -16.35
CA ALA A 174 11.83 -0.50 -16.97
C ALA A 174 12.39 -0.82 -18.36
N PHE A 175 12.85 -2.05 -18.58
CA PHE A 175 13.45 -2.46 -19.85
C PHE A 175 12.37 -2.68 -20.91
N TRP A 176 12.13 -1.68 -21.77
CA TRP A 176 11.10 -1.72 -22.83
C TRP A 176 11.72 -2.10 -24.19
N PRO A 177 11.45 -3.30 -24.75
CA PRO A 177 11.93 -3.66 -26.08
C PRO A 177 11.01 -3.04 -27.14
N ARG A 178 11.50 -1.97 -27.77
CA ARG A 178 10.88 -1.12 -28.82
C ARG A 178 10.12 0.12 -28.33
N SER A 179 10.83 1.24 -28.45
CA SER A 179 10.43 2.65 -28.31
C SER A 179 10.72 3.28 -26.95
N ARG A 180 11.72 4.19 -27.00
CA ARG A 180 12.10 5.27 -26.06
C ARG A 180 12.15 4.91 -24.57
N ASN A 181 13.38 4.89 -24.03
CA ASN A 181 13.71 4.89 -22.60
C ASN A 181 12.78 5.82 -21.80
N ALA A 182 11.76 5.27 -21.15
CA ALA A 182 11.00 5.98 -20.14
C ALA A 182 11.75 5.87 -18.82
N THR A 183 12.73 6.73 -18.63
CA THR A 183 13.36 6.93 -17.33
C THR A 183 12.36 7.65 -16.44
N ILE A 184 11.71 6.94 -15.52
CA ILE A 184 10.99 7.61 -14.43
C ILE A 184 12.05 7.99 -13.40
N ALA A 185 12.48 9.26 -13.45
CA ALA A 185 13.26 9.87 -12.39
C ALA A 185 12.29 10.35 -11.31
N ILE A 186 12.18 9.60 -10.22
CA ILE A 186 11.45 10.04 -9.03
C ILE A 186 12.37 11.02 -8.31
N VAL A 187 12.15 12.32 -8.45
CA VAL A 187 12.88 13.33 -7.66
C VAL A 187 12.12 13.53 -6.35
N ILE A 188 12.57 12.89 -5.27
CA ILE A 188 12.04 13.13 -3.90
C ILE A 188 12.84 14.28 -3.31
N ALA A 189 12.27 15.49 -3.28
CA ALA A 189 12.81 16.55 -2.45
C ALA A 189 12.56 16.19 -0.97
N LEU A 190 13.63 15.92 -0.22
CA LEU A 190 13.59 15.78 1.24
C LEU A 190 13.71 17.14 1.91
#